data_AF-A0A6C0L0H4-F1
#
_entry.id   AF-A0A6C0L0H4-F1
#
_cell.length_a   1.000
_cell.length_b   1.000
_cell.length_c   1.000
_cell.angle_alpha   90.00
_cell.angle_beta   90.00
_cell.angle_gamma   90.00
#
_symmetry.space_group_name_H-M   'P 1'
#
loop_
_entity.id
_entity.type
_entity.pdbx_description
1 polymer ?
#
loop_
_entity_poly.entity_id
_entity_poly.type
_entity_poly.pdbx_seq_one_letter_code
_entity_poly.pdbx_strand_id
1 'polypeptide(L)'
;MEENTMIMTKDRNENSIHIEEISPLSENINKKEKEDKAKIVVKKKKIKCTFCKKKCSMIHFDCMCGGVFCIEHRYTHTHNCKSINEKKESSKELLEKKNPKMDSVKMTYI
;
A
#
# COMPACT_ATOMS: atom_id res chain seq x y z
N MET A 1 11.89 31.14 -40.47
CA MET A 1 11.65 31.74 -39.14
C MET A 1 11.52 30.57 -38.18
N GLU A 2 12.65 30.16 -37.61
CA GLU A 2 12.74 29.05 -36.67
C GLU A 2 12.42 29.60 -35.28
N GLU A 3 11.29 29.19 -34.72
CA GLU A 3 10.93 29.55 -33.35
C GLU A 3 11.58 28.58 -32.37
N ASN A 4 12.80 28.96 -31.95
CA ASN A 4 13.43 28.42 -30.76
C ASN A 4 12.58 28.74 -29.52
N THR A 5 12.03 27.72 -28.85
CA THR A 5 11.49 27.87 -27.51
C THR A 5 12.25 26.97 -26.54
N MET A 6 12.97 27.60 -25.61
CA MET A 6 13.79 26.96 -24.58
C MET A 6 12.91 26.18 -23.60
N ILE A 7 13.18 24.87 -23.43
CA ILE A 7 12.68 24.10 -22.29
C ILE A 7 13.68 24.22 -21.13
N MET A 8 13.36 25.03 -20.12
CA MET A 8 14.11 25.05 -18.87
C MET A 8 13.88 23.74 -18.11
N THR A 9 14.87 22.86 -18.08
CA THR A 9 14.89 21.69 -17.19
C THR A 9 15.10 22.19 -15.76
N LYS A 10 14.02 22.29 -14.98
CA LYS A 10 14.13 22.62 -13.56
C LYS A 10 14.64 21.41 -12.80
N ASP A 11 15.95 21.34 -12.66
CA ASP A 11 16.64 20.50 -11.69
C ASP A 11 16.04 20.72 -10.30
N ARG A 12 15.42 19.68 -9.75
CA ARG A 12 14.78 19.74 -8.42
C ARG A 12 15.76 19.20 -7.39
N ASN A 13 16.74 20.04 -7.09
CA ASN A 13 17.73 19.88 -6.04
C ASN A 13 17.08 19.95 -4.63
N GLU A 14 17.47 18.97 -3.82
CA GLU A 14 17.52 18.84 -2.36
C GLU A 14 16.46 19.51 -1.46
N ASN A 15 15.64 18.66 -0.83
CA ASN A 15 15.15 18.91 0.53
C ASN A 15 15.44 17.68 1.39
N SER A 16 16.50 17.80 2.20
CA SER A 16 16.86 16.92 3.31
C SER A 16 15.83 17.11 4.43
N ILE A 17 15.05 16.07 4.70
CA ILE A 17 14.21 15.99 5.89
C ILE A 17 14.76 14.86 6.73
N HIS A 18 15.39 15.22 7.85
CA HIS A 18 15.72 14.30 8.94
C HIS A 18 14.39 13.88 9.57
N ILE A 19 14.09 12.59 9.59
CA ILE A 19 12.93 12.07 10.32
C ILE A 19 13.51 11.10 11.34
N GLU A 20 13.42 11.50 12.61
CA GLU A 20 13.71 10.66 13.76
C GLU A 20 12.72 9.48 13.81
N GLU A 21 13.24 8.38 14.32
CA GLU A 21 12.75 7.02 14.18
C GLU A 21 11.33 6.81 14.75
N ILE A 22 10.45 6.23 13.95
CA ILE A 22 9.46 5.28 14.46
C ILE A 22 9.64 4.02 13.62
N SER A 23 10.24 3.01 14.24
CA SER A 23 10.49 1.69 13.66
C SER A 23 9.18 0.94 13.41
N PRO A 24 9.14 0.10 12.36
CA PRO A 24 8.87 -1.30 12.66
C PRO A 24 9.77 -2.28 11.90
N LEU A 25 10.28 -3.22 12.70
CA LEU A 25 10.88 -4.52 12.40
C LEU A 25 10.84 -5.01 10.94
N SER A 26 12.02 -5.33 10.41
CA SER A 26 12.31 -6.70 9.94
C SER A 26 13.81 -6.92 9.83
N GLU A 27 14.33 -7.78 10.69
CA GLU A 27 15.68 -8.34 10.65
C GLU A 27 15.84 -9.26 9.43
N ASN A 28 16.94 -9.13 8.69
CA ASN A 28 17.94 -10.20 8.66
C ASN A 28 19.27 -9.78 8.01
N ILE A 29 20.32 -10.28 8.65
CA ILE A 29 21.71 -9.86 8.61
C ILE A 29 22.48 -10.72 7.61
N ASN A 30 23.39 -10.11 6.84
CA ASN A 30 24.67 -10.76 6.55
C ASN A 30 25.79 -9.70 6.48
N LYS A 31 26.51 -9.57 7.60
CA LYS A 31 27.70 -8.73 7.74
C LYS A 31 28.88 -9.43 7.05
N LYS A 32 29.50 -8.75 6.10
CA LYS A 32 30.93 -8.90 5.82
C LYS A 32 31.57 -7.52 5.95
N GLU A 33 32.33 -7.37 7.02
CA GLU A 33 33.05 -6.17 7.41
C GLU A 33 34.15 -5.88 6.41
N LYS A 34 34.17 -4.67 5.85
CA LYS A 34 35.38 -3.93 5.51
C LYS A 34 35.09 -2.44 5.69
N GLU A 35 35.85 -1.85 6.60
CA GLU A 35 35.88 -0.43 6.88
C GLU A 35 36.45 0.31 5.68
N ASP A 36 35.64 1.18 5.08
CA ASP A 36 36.07 2.38 4.36
C ASP A 36 34.86 3.32 4.35
N LYS A 37 35.08 4.58 4.77
CA LYS A 37 34.04 5.61 4.92
C LYS A 37 33.44 6.02 3.56
N ALA A 38 32.61 5.17 2.98
CA ALA A 38 31.75 5.52 1.87
C ALA A 38 30.37 5.90 2.40
N LYS A 39 29.95 7.14 2.14
CA LYS A 39 28.58 7.64 2.36
C LYS A 39 27.61 6.62 1.75
N ILE A 40 26.99 5.75 2.56
CA ILE A 40 25.98 4.80 2.09
C ILE A 40 24.75 5.62 1.72
N VAL A 41 24.70 6.10 0.48
CA VAL A 41 23.49 6.68 -0.09
C VAL A 41 22.53 5.51 -0.30
N VAL A 42 21.78 5.17 0.74
CA VAL A 42 20.66 4.24 0.63
C VAL A 42 19.68 4.87 -0.35
N LYS A 43 19.74 4.44 -1.62
CA LYS A 43 18.80 4.88 -2.64
C LYS A 43 17.41 4.46 -2.19
N LYS A 44 16.66 5.37 -1.58
CA LYS A 44 15.26 5.15 -1.17
C LYS A 44 14.49 4.69 -2.40
N LYS A 45 14.07 3.42 -2.44
CA LYS A 45 13.25 2.89 -3.53
C LYS A 45 11.99 3.75 -3.63
N LYS A 46 11.72 4.29 -4.82
CA LYS A 46 10.53 5.11 -5.05
C LYS A 46 9.31 4.20 -5.05
N ILE A 47 8.50 4.29 -3.99
CA ILE A 47 7.26 3.53 -3.86
C ILE A 47 6.21 4.14 -4.80
N LYS A 48 5.53 3.30 -5.57
CA LYS A 48 4.50 3.71 -6.54
C LYS A 48 3.26 2.85 -6.35
N CYS A 49 2.11 3.44 -6.61
CA CYS A 49 0.84 2.72 -6.58
C CYS A 49 0.82 1.69 -7.71
N THR A 50 0.50 0.43 -7.39
CA THR A 50 0.42 -0.64 -8.40
C THR A 50 -0.69 -0.39 -9.43
N PHE A 51 -1.77 0.29 -9.01
CA PHE A 51 -2.91 0.58 -9.88
C PHE A 51 -2.68 1.81 -10.77
N CYS A 52 -2.50 3.00 -10.18
CA CYS A 52 -2.39 4.25 -10.95
C CYS A 52 -0.95 4.64 -11.31
N LYS A 53 0.06 3.88 -10.87
CA LYS A 53 1.51 4.13 -11.10
C LYS A 53 2.04 5.50 -10.62
N LYS A 54 1.19 6.32 -9.98
CA LYS A 54 1.58 7.56 -9.31
C LYS A 54 2.57 7.22 -8.19
N LYS A 55 3.55 8.10 -7.96
CA LYS A 55 4.45 8.00 -6.81
C LYS A 55 3.61 8.09 -5.53
N CYS A 56 3.72 7.08 -4.66
CA CYS A 56 3.11 7.17 -3.34
C CYS A 56 3.89 8.20 -2.52
N SER A 57 3.17 8.95 -1.69
CA SER A 57 3.77 9.85 -0.72
C SER A 57 4.60 9.08 0.31
N MET A 58 5.03 9.73 1.40
CA MET A 58 5.68 9.06 2.53
C MET A 58 4.84 7.88 3.07
N ILE A 59 3.51 7.98 2.96
CA ILE A 59 2.55 6.97 3.40
C ILE A 59 2.04 6.20 2.18
N HIS A 60 2.07 4.87 2.30
CA HIS A 60 1.46 3.93 1.36
C HIS A 60 0.66 2.88 2.13
N PHE A 61 -0.23 2.19 1.42
CA PHE A 61 -1.02 1.10 1.99
C PHE A 61 -0.71 -0.19 1.26
N ASP A 62 -0.35 -1.22 2.02
CA ASP A 62 -0.14 -2.55 1.47
C ASP A 62 -1.47 -3.30 1.49
N CYS A 63 -1.86 -3.85 0.35
CA CYS A 63 -3.05 -4.67 0.25
C CYS A 63 -2.68 -6.14 0.37
N MET A 64 -3.58 -6.93 0.93
CA MET A 64 -3.46 -8.39 0.99
C MET A 64 -3.39 -9.08 -0.39
N CYS A 65 -3.70 -8.38 -1.49
CA CYS A 65 -3.41 -8.89 -2.83
C CYS A 65 -1.92 -8.79 -3.23
N GLY A 66 -1.06 -8.29 -2.34
CA GLY A 66 0.39 -8.16 -2.56
C GLY A 66 0.83 -6.84 -3.23
N GLY A 67 -0.10 -5.91 -3.49
CA GLY A 67 0.20 -4.62 -4.10
C GLY A 67 0.34 -3.49 -3.07
N VAL A 68 0.98 -2.39 -3.48
CA VAL A 68 1.12 -1.16 -2.70
C VAL A 68 0.32 -0.05 -3.37
N PHE A 69 -0.46 0.70 -2.59
CA PHE A 69 -1.43 1.66 -3.12
C PHE A 69 -1.31 3.04 -2.47
N CYS A 70 -1.72 4.08 -3.20
CA CYS A 70 -1.87 5.42 -2.65
C CYS A 70 -3.20 5.55 -1.89
N ILE A 71 -3.42 6.70 -1.24
CA ILE A 71 -4.65 6.98 -0.47
C ILE A 71 -5.92 6.77 -1.31
N GLU A 72 -5.91 7.23 -2.57
CA GLU A 72 -7.06 7.08 -3.49
C GLU A 72 -7.36 5.61 -3.81
N HIS A 73 -6.35 4.74 -3.85
CA HIS A 73 -6.48 3.34 -4.26
C HIS A 73 -6.38 2.33 -3.10
N ARG A 74 -6.54 2.83 -1.87
CA ARG A 74 -6.38 2.06 -0.63
C ARG A 74 -7.38 0.90 -0.53
N TYR A 75 -8.62 1.13 -0.94
CA TYR A 75 -9.71 0.18 -0.73
C TYR A 75 -9.84 -0.83 -1.87
N THR A 76 -10.32 -2.04 -1.55
CA THR A 76 -10.39 -3.16 -2.49
C THR A 76 -11.26 -2.90 -3.73
N HIS A 77 -12.27 -2.03 -3.62
CA HIS A 77 -13.14 -1.63 -4.73
C HIS A 77 -12.47 -0.67 -5.72
N THR A 78 -11.41 0.01 -5.31
CA THR A 78 -10.76 1.07 -6.12
C THR A 78 -9.68 0.54 -7.04
N HIS A 79 -9.06 -0.60 -6.73
CA HIS A 79 -7.95 -1.18 -7.50
C HIS A 79 -8.24 -2.54 -8.11
N ASN A 80 -9.52 -2.93 -8.23
CA ASN A 80 -9.96 -4.23 -8.74
C ASN A 80 -9.24 -5.42 -8.06
N CYS A 81 -9.33 -5.46 -6.72
CA CYS A 81 -8.58 -6.38 -5.88
C CYS A 81 -8.94 -7.85 -6.14
N LYS A 82 -7.99 -8.67 -6.64
CA LYS A 82 -8.22 -10.09 -6.92
C LYS A 82 -8.66 -10.92 -5.71
N SER A 83 -8.12 -10.59 -4.51
CA SER A 83 -8.42 -11.34 -3.28
C SER A 83 -9.76 -10.99 -2.63
N ILE A 84 -10.59 -10.16 -3.28
CA ILE A 84 -11.89 -9.77 -2.71
C ILE A 84 -12.92 -10.90 -2.75
N ASN A 85 -12.89 -11.74 -3.79
CA ASN A 85 -13.87 -12.81 -3.96
C ASN A 85 -13.65 -13.95 -2.96
N GLU A 86 -12.40 -14.38 -2.79
CA GLU A 86 -12.01 -15.41 -1.81
C GLU A 86 -12.40 -15.00 -0.37
N LYS A 87 -12.20 -13.73 -0.02
CA LYS A 87 -12.56 -13.22 1.31
C LYS A 87 -14.05 -13.15 1.53
N LYS A 88 -14.83 -12.81 0.51
CA LYS A 88 -16.28 -12.75 0.61
C LYS A 88 -16.86 -14.14 0.87
N GLU A 89 -16.38 -15.15 0.14
CA GLU A 89 -16.81 -16.53 0.33
C GLU A 89 -16.43 -17.04 1.73
N SER A 90 -15.18 -16.84 2.16
CA SER A 90 -14.74 -17.22 3.51
C SER A 90 -15.55 -16.52 4.61
N SER A 91 -15.87 -15.24 4.42
CA SER A 91 -16.67 -14.49 5.40
C SER A 91 -18.12 -14.97 5.44
N LYS A 92 -18.70 -15.31 4.29
CA LYS A 92 -20.07 -15.84 4.20
C LYS A 92 -20.18 -17.18 4.91
N GLU A 93 -19.25 -18.10 4.65
CA GLU A 93 -19.23 -19.40 5.31
C GLU A 93 -19.11 -19.26 6.83
N LEU A 94 -18.27 -18.33 7.30
CA LEU A 94 -18.13 -18.05 8.73
C LEU A 94 -19.42 -17.47 9.34
N LEU A 95 -20.12 -16.61 8.63
CA LEU A 95 -21.40 -16.05 9.07
C LEU A 95 -22.50 -17.11 9.10
N GLU A 96 -22.57 -17.98 8.09
CA GLU A 96 -23.54 -19.09 8.04
C GLU A 96 -23.32 -20.06 9.19
N LYS A 97 -22.06 -20.35 9.57
CA LYS A 97 -21.76 -21.18 10.74
C LYS A 97 -22.12 -20.51 12.08
N LYS A 98 -22.05 -19.18 12.15
CA LYS A 98 -22.26 -18.43 13.40
C LYS A 98 -23.69 -17.95 13.61
N ASN A 99 -24.48 -17.78 12.55
CA ASN A 99 -25.86 -17.32 12.69
C ASN A 99 -26.73 -18.42 13.30
N PRO A 100 -27.30 -18.21 14.51
CA PRO A 100 -28.29 -19.12 15.04
C PRO A 100 -29.54 -19.08 14.16
N LYS A 101 -30.11 -20.24 13.84
CA LYS A 101 -31.36 -20.32 13.06
C LYS A 101 -32.49 -19.74 13.91
N MET A 102 -33.12 -18.69 13.39
CA MET A 102 -34.19 -17.99 14.07
C MET A 102 -35.51 -18.69 13.74
N ASP A 103 -35.94 -19.60 14.62
CA ASP A 103 -37.25 -20.23 14.54
C ASP A 103 -38.28 -19.27 15.15
N SER A 104 -38.93 -18.47 14.31
CA SER A 104 -40.05 -17.64 14.74
C SER A 104 -41.37 -18.35 14.48
N VAL A 105 -42.16 -18.51 15.53
CA VAL A 105 -43.57 -18.89 15.42
C VAL A 105 -44.32 -17.67 14.90
N LYS A 106 -44.98 -17.81 13.73
CA LYS A 106 -45.88 -16.78 13.21
C LYS A 106 -47.01 -16.58 14.21
N MET A 107 -47.04 -15.41 14.84
CA MET A 107 -48.06 -15.04 15.81
C MET A 107 -49.37 -14.79 15.06
N THR A 108 -50.29 -15.74 15.09
CA THR A 108 -51.67 -15.56 14.61
C THR A 108 -52.51 -15.00 15.74
N TYR A 109 -53.05 -13.80 15.55
CA TYR A 109 -54.02 -13.20 16.47
C TYR A 109 -55.35 -13.95 16.38
N ILE A 110 -55.93 -14.28 17.54
CA ILE A 110 -57.26 -14.88 17.70
C ILE A 110 -58.29 -13.75 17.77
#